data_AF-A0A4R5KKD1-F1
#
_entry.id   AF-A0A4R5KKD1-F1
#
_cell.length_a   1.000
_cell.length_b   1.000
_cell.length_c   1.000
_cell.angle_alpha   90.00
_cell.angle_beta   90.00
_cell.angle_gamma   90.00
#
_symmetry.space_group_name_H-M   'P 1'
#
loop_
_entity.id
_entity.type
_entity.pdbx_description
1 polymer ?
#
loop_
_entity_poly.entity_id
_entity_poly.type
_entity_poly.pdbx_seq_one_letter_code
_entity_poly.pdbx_strand_id
1 'polypeptide(L)'
;MTSIDSVTLEVQDPAAAADFYDAAFGLGELVRVRAADAPTTGFRGYTLSLVVSQPSTVSSLIDSAVAAGATTLKPVQKSLWGYGGVVQAPDGAIWKAATSAKKDTGPATREIEKLVLLMAAADVTASKKFYVDRGLTVGKSFGKYVEFNMPSSPVQLGLYARRALAKDAGVAPDGGGSHRIAIGSPAGPFTDPDGFAWEAA
;
A
#
# COMPACT_ATOMS: atom_id res chain seq x y z
N MET A 1 -1.77 17.87 -12.37
CA MET A 1 -0.72 16.82 -12.46
C MET A 1 -1.17 15.73 -11.51
N THR A 2 -1.37 14.50 -11.98
CA THR A 2 -1.93 13.43 -11.13
C THR A 2 -0.83 12.86 -10.24
N SER A 3 -0.72 13.37 -9.02
CA SER A 3 0.10 12.83 -7.92
C SER A 3 -0.81 12.27 -6.82
N ILE A 4 -0.25 11.47 -5.94
CA ILE A 4 -0.87 11.09 -4.66
C ILE A 4 0.02 11.68 -3.58
N ASP A 5 -0.48 12.69 -2.89
CA ASP A 5 0.28 13.46 -1.90
C ASP A 5 0.21 12.80 -0.52
N SER A 6 -0.87 12.09 -0.22
CA SER A 6 -1.04 11.31 1.00
C SER A 6 -2.04 10.16 0.81
N VAL A 7 -1.99 9.20 1.72
CA VAL A 7 -3.00 8.17 1.90
C VAL A 7 -3.61 8.35 3.28
N THR A 8 -4.94 8.42 3.36
CA THR A 8 -5.65 8.48 4.64
C THR A 8 -6.28 7.12 4.92
N LEU A 9 -5.87 6.48 6.02
CA LEU A 9 -6.48 5.25 6.50
C LEU A 9 -7.67 5.58 7.40
N GLU A 10 -8.80 4.97 7.09
CA GLU A 10 -10.04 5.20 7.81
C GLU A 10 -10.22 4.10 8.86
N VAL A 11 -10.22 4.47 10.13
CA VAL A 11 -10.05 3.52 11.24
C VAL A 11 -11.08 3.79 12.34
N GLN A 12 -11.39 2.78 13.14
CA GLN A 12 -12.33 2.98 14.26
C GLN A 12 -11.71 3.85 15.37
N ASP A 13 -10.42 3.67 15.63
CA ASP A 13 -9.66 4.41 16.65
C ASP A 13 -8.43 5.08 16.00
N PRO A 14 -8.53 6.37 15.62
CA PRO A 14 -7.42 7.10 15.00
C PRO A 14 -6.23 7.28 15.92
N ALA A 15 -6.43 7.40 17.24
CA ALA A 15 -5.32 7.58 18.17
C ALA A 15 -4.47 6.31 18.24
N ALA A 16 -5.11 5.15 18.43
CA ALA A 16 -4.40 3.87 18.44
C ALA A 16 -3.73 3.57 17.08
N ALA A 17 -4.36 3.95 15.97
CA ALA A 17 -3.77 3.79 14.64
C ALA A 17 -2.56 4.72 14.43
N ALA A 18 -2.63 5.98 14.86
CA ALA A 18 -1.51 6.91 14.79
C ALA A 18 -0.30 6.38 15.57
N ASP A 19 -0.52 5.97 16.83
CA ASP A 19 0.52 5.38 17.68
C ASP A 19 1.18 4.15 17.01
N PHE A 20 0.36 3.29 16.38
CA PHE A 20 0.86 2.16 15.62
C PHE A 20 1.74 2.58 14.44
N TYR A 21 1.28 3.50 13.59
CA TYR A 21 2.01 3.88 12.38
C TYR A 21 3.29 4.67 12.68
N ASP A 22 3.29 5.48 13.74
CA ASP A 22 4.47 6.18 14.23
C ASP A 22 5.52 5.19 14.77
N ALA A 23 5.10 4.23 15.59
CA ALA A 23 6.00 3.20 16.12
C ALA A 23 6.51 2.24 15.04
N ALA A 24 5.66 1.85 14.09
CA ALA A 24 5.98 0.87 13.07
C ALA A 24 6.89 1.45 11.97
N PHE A 25 6.50 2.60 11.40
CA PHE A 25 7.06 3.09 10.14
C PHE A 25 7.55 4.54 10.19
N GLY A 26 6.90 5.41 10.96
CA GLY A 26 7.29 6.83 11.06
C GLY A 26 7.12 7.60 9.74
N LEU A 27 5.99 7.44 9.06
CA LEU A 27 5.72 7.98 7.72
C LEU A 27 5.27 9.45 7.69
N GLY A 28 4.98 10.03 8.87
CA GLY A 28 4.50 11.41 8.99
C GLY A 28 3.24 11.67 8.15
N GLU A 29 3.18 12.86 7.53
CA GLU A 29 2.00 13.33 6.76
C GLU A 29 1.66 12.51 5.51
N LEU A 30 2.55 11.60 5.08
CA LEU A 30 2.30 10.75 3.93
C LEU A 30 1.18 9.73 4.21
N VAL A 31 1.04 9.32 5.47
CA VAL A 31 -0.01 8.41 5.94
C VAL A 31 -0.77 9.06 7.07
N ARG A 32 -1.99 9.46 6.77
CA ARG A 32 -2.91 10.08 7.73
C ARG A 32 -3.88 9.03 8.24
N VAL A 33 -4.51 9.32 9.37
CA VAL A 33 -5.58 8.50 9.93
C VAL A 33 -6.81 9.37 10.20
N ARG A 34 -8.00 8.83 9.97
CA ARG A 34 -9.26 9.49 10.34
C ARG A 34 -10.28 8.48 10.84
N ALA A 35 -11.23 8.95 11.65
CA ALA A 35 -12.28 8.10 12.19
C ALA A 35 -13.24 7.65 11.07
N ALA A 36 -13.53 6.36 11.01
CA ALA A 36 -14.65 5.79 10.27
C ALA A 36 -15.10 4.46 10.84
N ASP A 37 -16.41 4.24 10.82
CA ASP A 37 -17.07 3.00 11.24
C ASP A 37 -17.61 2.20 10.06
N ALA A 38 -17.48 2.71 8.83
CA ALA A 38 -17.95 2.07 7.60
C ALA A 38 -17.62 0.56 7.59
N PRO A 39 -18.62 -0.33 7.45
CA PRO A 39 -18.40 -1.78 7.53
C PRO A 39 -17.43 -2.29 6.46
N THR A 40 -16.59 -3.23 6.85
CA THR A 40 -15.61 -3.87 5.96
C THR A 40 -15.33 -5.29 6.45
N THR A 41 -15.09 -6.22 5.53
CA THR A 41 -14.74 -7.62 5.84
C THR A 41 -13.65 -8.13 4.91
N GLY A 42 -12.85 -9.08 5.38
CA GLY A 42 -11.85 -9.77 4.58
C GLY A 42 -10.82 -8.82 3.93
N PHE A 43 -10.41 -9.13 2.70
CA PHE A 43 -9.44 -8.32 1.97
C PHE A 43 -10.08 -7.02 1.44
N ARG A 44 -9.53 -5.87 1.87
CA ARG A 44 -10.00 -4.53 1.48
C ARG A 44 -9.58 -4.10 0.08
N GLY A 45 -8.99 -4.98 -0.70
CA GLY A 45 -8.67 -4.69 -2.10
C GLY A 45 -7.42 -3.82 -2.29
N TYR A 46 -6.59 -3.56 -1.29
CA TYR A 46 -5.33 -2.85 -1.50
C TYR A 46 -4.20 -3.36 -0.61
N THR A 47 -2.97 -3.03 -0.97
CA THR A 47 -1.82 -3.12 -0.08
C THR A 47 -0.99 -1.84 -0.15
N LEU A 48 -0.30 -1.53 0.95
CA LEU A 48 0.73 -0.49 1.00
C LEU A 48 2.10 -1.16 1.12
N SER A 49 3.04 -0.80 0.25
CA SER A 49 4.39 -1.37 0.25
C SER A 49 5.45 -0.31 0.49
N LEU A 50 6.32 -0.56 1.46
CA LEU A 50 7.54 0.18 1.72
C LEU A 50 8.69 -0.48 0.94
N VAL A 51 9.19 0.21 -0.07
CA VAL A 51 10.38 -0.22 -0.82
C VAL A 51 11.60 0.42 -0.17
N VAL A 52 12.59 -0.41 0.13
CA VAL A 52 13.80 -0.01 0.86
C VAL A 52 15.05 -0.57 0.19
N SER A 53 16.20 0.02 0.51
CA SER A 53 17.47 -0.28 -0.15
C SER A 53 18.03 -1.67 0.15
N GLN A 54 17.73 -2.24 1.33
CA GLN A 54 18.39 -3.47 1.78
C GLN A 54 17.58 -4.36 2.75
N PRO A 55 17.93 -5.66 2.88
CA PRO A 55 17.23 -6.63 3.72
C PRO A 55 17.08 -6.26 5.20
N SER A 56 18.12 -5.78 5.86
CA SER A 56 18.07 -5.41 7.28
C SER A 56 17.05 -4.31 7.57
N THR A 57 16.83 -3.38 6.63
CA THR A 57 15.78 -2.36 6.74
C THR A 57 14.38 -3.00 6.64
N VAL A 58 14.20 -3.98 5.75
CA VAL A 58 12.94 -4.76 5.68
C VAL A 58 12.65 -5.44 7.01
N SER A 59 13.63 -6.16 7.57
CA SER A 59 13.47 -6.84 8.86
C SER A 59 13.12 -5.84 9.96
N SER A 60 13.85 -4.72 10.06
CA SER A 60 13.59 -3.69 11.06
C SER A 60 12.17 -3.13 11.01
N LEU A 61 11.64 -2.83 9.81
CA LEU A 61 10.29 -2.31 9.64
C LEU A 61 9.22 -3.34 10.02
N ILE A 62 9.39 -4.61 9.60
CA ILE A 62 8.44 -5.68 9.91
C ILE A 62 8.46 -6.00 11.41
N ASP A 63 9.64 -6.09 12.02
CA ASP A 63 9.79 -6.37 13.45
C ASP A 63 9.17 -5.24 14.29
N SER A 64 9.32 -3.98 13.88
CA SER A 64 8.70 -2.83 14.56
C SER A 64 7.17 -2.88 14.45
N ALA A 65 6.65 -3.21 13.27
CA ALA A 65 5.21 -3.36 13.08
C ALA A 65 4.63 -4.49 13.94
N VAL A 66 5.31 -5.65 14.00
CA VAL A 66 4.88 -6.77 14.85
C VAL A 66 4.96 -6.40 16.34
N ALA A 67 6.02 -5.73 16.77
CA ALA A 67 6.16 -5.23 18.14
C ALA A 67 5.05 -4.22 18.51
N ALA A 68 4.58 -3.43 17.54
CA ALA A 68 3.46 -2.50 17.69
C ALA A 68 2.07 -3.17 17.59
N GLY A 69 1.99 -4.49 17.36
CA GLY A 69 0.75 -5.26 17.36
C GLY A 69 0.27 -5.72 15.98
N ALA A 70 1.06 -5.57 14.93
CA ALA A 70 0.73 -6.15 13.63
C ALA A 70 0.79 -7.68 13.64
N THR A 71 -0.08 -8.32 12.87
CA THR A 71 -0.05 -9.77 12.64
C THR A 71 0.76 -10.10 11.39
N THR A 72 1.72 -11.01 11.50
CA THR A 72 2.48 -11.50 10.34
C THR A 72 1.58 -12.34 9.42
N LEU A 73 1.39 -11.90 8.17
CA LEU A 73 0.69 -12.66 7.13
C LEU A 73 1.66 -13.52 6.32
N LYS A 74 2.83 -12.95 5.99
CA LYS A 74 3.93 -13.66 5.33
C LYS A 74 5.24 -13.33 6.03
N PRO A 75 5.98 -14.33 6.52
CA PRO A 75 7.25 -14.10 7.21
C PRO A 75 8.25 -13.45 6.27
N VAL A 76 9.20 -12.71 6.86
CA VAL A 76 10.28 -12.10 6.10
C VAL A 76 11.20 -13.19 5.55
N GLN A 77 11.34 -13.25 4.23
CA GLN A 77 12.15 -14.27 3.58
C GLN A 77 12.76 -13.81 2.26
N LYS A 78 13.81 -14.51 1.83
CA LYS A 78 14.36 -14.38 0.48
C LYS A 78 13.39 -14.99 -0.54
N SER A 79 13.34 -14.38 -1.72
CA SER A 79 12.61 -14.87 -2.88
C SER A 79 13.43 -14.65 -4.16
N LEU A 80 12.91 -15.12 -5.29
CA LEU A 80 13.51 -14.85 -6.60
C LEU A 80 13.61 -13.35 -6.91
N TRP A 81 12.71 -12.54 -6.34
CA TRP A 81 12.57 -11.12 -6.63
C TRP A 81 13.23 -10.21 -5.59
N GLY A 82 13.86 -10.78 -4.56
CA GLY A 82 14.54 -10.01 -3.51
C GLY A 82 14.25 -10.56 -2.11
N TYR A 83 13.99 -9.67 -1.15
CA TYR A 83 13.73 -9.98 0.26
C TYR A 83 12.55 -9.16 0.77
N GLY A 84 11.62 -9.76 1.51
CA GLY A 84 10.39 -9.08 1.92
C GLY A 84 9.50 -9.88 2.86
N GLY A 85 8.58 -9.19 3.53
CA GLY A 85 7.54 -9.75 4.40
C GLY A 85 6.24 -8.95 4.31
N VAL A 86 5.15 -9.52 4.82
CA VAL A 86 3.81 -8.91 4.82
C VAL A 86 3.18 -9.02 6.21
N VAL A 87 2.64 -7.92 6.71
CA VAL A 87 1.93 -7.83 7.98
C VAL A 87 0.56 -7.19 7.79
N GLN A 88 -0.36 -7.48 8.70
CA GLN A 88 -1.64 -6.81 8.83
C GLN A 88 -1.61 -5.93 10.08
N ALA A 89 -1.84 -4.63 9.91
CA ALA A 89 -1.96 -3.68 11.01
C ALA A 89 -3.21 -3.98 11.86
N PRO A 90 -3.29 -3.52 13.13
CA PRO A 90 -4.45 -3.73 14.00
C PRO A 90 -5.77 -3.22 13.41
N ASP A 91 -5.72 -2.16 12.60
CA ASP A 91 -6.88 -1.60 11.90
C ASP A 91 -7.35 -2.45 10.70
N GLY A 92 -6.58 -3.49 10.32
CA GLY A 92 -6.83 -4.41 9.22
C GLY A 92 -6.13 -4.07 7.90
N ALA A 93 -5.43 -2.93 7.77
CA ALA A 93 -4.66 -2.57 6.58
C ALA A 93 -3.46 -3.51 6.38
N ILE A 94 -3.16 -3.85 5.12
CA ILE A 94 -2.08 -4.79 4.79
C ILE A 94 -0.86 -4.03 4.30
N TRP A 95 0.26 -4.28 4.96
CA TRP A 95 1.54 -3.63 4.74
C TRP A 95 2.61 -4.64 4.32
N LYS A 96 3.44 -4.23 3.35
CA LYS A 96 4.60 -4.99 2.87
C LYS A 96 5.85 -4.15 3.03
N ALA A 97 6.94 -4.77 3.45
CA ALA A 97 8.27 -4.20 3.29
C ALA A 97 9.06 -5.09 2.33
N ALA A 98 9.75 -4.49 1.37
CA ALA A 98 10.49 -5.25 0.36
C ALA A 98 11.70 -4.51 -0.18
N THR A 99 12.70 -5.28 -0.61
CA THR A 99 13.85 -4.81 -1.38
C THR A 99 14.18 -5.82 -2.48
N SER A 100 14.71 -5.35 -3.60
CA SER A 100 15.28 -6.23 -4.64
C SER A 100 16.72 -6.66 -4.32
N ALA A 101 17.38 -5.98 -3.37
CA ALA A 101 18.70 -6.35 -2.90
C ALA A 101 18.68 -7.70 -2.16
N LYS A 102 19.76 -8.47 -2.30
CA LYS A 102 19.88 -9.82 -1.71
C LYS A 102 20.75 -9.89 -0.47
N LYS A 103 21.46 -8.80 -0.16
CA LYS A 103 22.39 -8.67 0.96
C LYS A 103 22.42 -7.22 1.44
N ASP A 104 22.83 -7.02 2.69
CA ASP A 104 23.11 -5.70 3.24
C ASP A 104 24.41 -5.13 2.67
N THR A 105 24.44 -3.82 2.48
CA THR A 105 25.65 -3.08 2.07
C THR A 105 26.09 -2.04 3.10
N GLY A 106 25.29 -1.82 4.15
CA GLY A 106 25.60 -0.90 5.24
C GLY A 106 24.65 -1.10 6.43
N PRO A 107 24.64 -0.18 7.41
CA PRO A 107 23.68 -0.22 8.52
C PRO A 107 22.25 0.00 8.03
N ALA A 108 21.26 -0.53 8.77
CA ALA A 108 19.85 -0.27 8.48
C ALA A 108 19.51 1.20 8.80
N THR A 109 19.26 2.01 7.78
CA THR A 109 18.96 3.44 7.93
C THR A 109 17.48 3.74 8.18
N ARG A 110 16.60 2.74 7.99
CA ARG A 110 15.12 2.92 7.98
C ARG A 110 14.61 3.90 6.93
N GLU A 111 15.47 4.30 5.99
CA GLU A 111 15.07 5.12 4.85
C GLU A 111 14.13 4.34 3.93
N ILE A 112 13.03 4.98 3.56
CA ILE A 112 12.01 4.45 2.67
C ILE A 112 12.20 5.13 1.33
N GLU A 113 12.59 4.36 0.31
CA GLU A 113 12.82 4.87 -1.03
C GLU A 113 11.50 5.15 -1.75
N LYS A 114 10.47 4.36 -1.47
CA LYS A 114 9.16 4.47 -2.12
C LYS A 114 8.04 3.90 -1.26
N LEU A 115 6.95 4.66 -1.15
CA LEU A 115 5.65 4.12 -0.76
C LEU A 115 4.87 3.74 -2.02
N VAL A 116 4.35 2.52 -2.08
CA VAL A 116 3.56 2.01 -3.22
C VAL A 116 2.18 1.62 -2.74
N LEU A 117 1.15 2.23 -3.32
CA LEU A 117 -0.24 1.80 -3.22
C LEU A 117 -0.56 0.88 -4.40
N LEU A 118 -0.88 -0.38 -4.11
CA LEU A 118 -1.47 -1.29 -5.09
C LEU A 118 -2.95 -1.46 -4.82
N MET A 119 -3.77 -1.15 -5.81
CA MET A 119 -5.21 -1.33 -5.77
C MET A 119 -5.63 -2.55 -6.58
N ALA A 120 -6.55 -3.32 -6.00
CA ALA A 120 -7.17 -4.45 -6.65
C ALA A 120 -8.15 -3.95 -7.70
N ALA A 121 -7.98 -4.42 -8.93
CA ALA A 121 -8.96 -4.20 -9.98
C ALA A 121 -9.76 -5.49 -10.23
N ALA A 122 -11.09 -5.35 -10.34
CA ALA A 122 -11.97 -6.37 -10.86
C ALA A 122 -11.72 -6.58 -12.37
N ASP A 123 -11.56 -5.47 -13.10
CA ASP A 123 -11.12 -5.43 -14.50
C ASP A 123 -9.92 -4.48 -14.65
N VAL A 124 -8.72 -5.05 -14.70
CA VAL A 124 -7.46 -4.30 -14.85
C VAL A 124 -7.44 -3.47 -16.13
N THR A 125 -8.09 -3.92 -17.20
CA THR A 125 -8.10 -3.19 -18.48
C THR A 125 -8.97 -1.95 -18.38
N ALA A 126 -10.16 -2.08 -17.80
CA ALA A 126 -11.08 -0.97 -17.58
C ALA A 126 -10.47 0.07 -16.62
N SER A 127 -9.93 -0.37 -15.47
CA SER A 127 -9.33 0.53 -14.49
C SER A 127 -8.06 1.20 -15.04
N LYS A 128 -7.22 0.48 -15.80
CA LYS A 128 -6.09 1.10 -16.51
C LYS A 128 -6.55 2.21 -17.43
N LYS A 129 -7.58 1.95 -18.27
CA LYS A 129 -8.11 2.95 -19.19
C LYS A 129 -8.64 4.17 -18.43
N PHE A 130 -9.36 3.96 -17.34
CA PHE A 130 -9.91 5.04 -16.50
C PHE A 130 -8.84 6.03 -16.03
N TYR A 131 -7.70 5.52 -15.56
CA TYR A 131 -6.58 6.34 -15.10
C TYR A 131 -5.80 6.99 -16.26
N VAL A 132 -5.64 6.29 -17.39
CA VAL A 132 -5.02 6.85 -18.60
C VAL A 132 -5.85 8.00 -19.17
N ASP A 133 -7.17 7.86 -19.23
CA ASP A 133 -8.08 8.92 -19.67
C ASP A 133 -8.05 10.14 -18.73
N ARG A 134 -7.48 10.01 -17.52
CA ARG A 134 -7.22 11.08 -16.54
C ARG A 134 -5.77 11.57 -16.54
N GLY A 135 -5.01 11.23 -17.58
CA GLY A 135 -3.67 11.77 -17.82
C GLY A 135 -2.54 11.02 -17.14
N LEU A 136 -2.78 9.89 -16.46
CA LEU A 136 -1.69 9.02 -16.03
C LEU A 136 -1.11 8.26 -17.24
N THR A 137 0.21 8.10 -17.26
CA THR A 137 0.87 7.27 -18.27
C THR A 137 1.28 5.94 -17.66
N VAL A 138 1.24 4.87 -18.46
CA VAL A 138 1.66 3.53 -18.01
C VAL A 138 3.17 3.45 -18.03
N GLY A 139 3.77 3.02 -16.91
CA GLY A 139 5.19 2.70 -16.82
C GLY A 139 5.46 1.23 -17.12
N LYS A 140 4.82 0.33 -16.35
CA LYS A 140 4.92 -1.13 -16.55
C LYS A 140 3.53 -1.71 -16.72
N SER A 141 3.38 -2.69 -17.59
CA SER A 141 2.13 -3.43 -17.77
C SER A 141 2.46 -4.84 -18.21
N PHE A 142 2.22 -5.83 -17.34
CA PHE A 142 2.48 -7.23 -17.65
C PHE A 142 1.47 -8.14 -16.95
N GLY A 143 0.93 -9.10 -17.69
CA GLY A 143 -0.09 -10.02 -17.21
C GLY A 143 -1.27 -9.29 -16.57
N LYS A 144 -1.40 -9.41 -15.25
CA LYS A 144 -2.51 -8.85 -14.45
C LYS A 144 -2.13 -7.54 -13.71
N TYR A 145 -0.92 -7.02 -13.92
CA TYR A 145 -0.34 -5.90 -13.19
C TYR A 145 -0.13 -4.69 -14.11
N VAL A 146 -0.39 -3.49 -13.57
CA VAL A 146 -0.08 -2.20 -14.20
C VAL A 146 0.54 -1.29 -13.15
N GLU A 147 1.58 -0.56 -13.54
CA GLU A 147 2.21 0.52 -12.77
C GLU A 147 2.14 1.79 -13.59
N PHE A 148 1.77 2.91 -12.97
CA PHE A 148 1.74 4.21 -13.65
C PHE A 148 3.04 4.98 -13.44
N ASN A 149 3.45 5.84 -14.37
CA ASN A 149 4.58 6.73 -14.14
C ASN A 149 4.13 7.90 -13.27
N MET A 150 4.66 8.00 -12.06
CA MET A 150 4.33 9.08 -11.11
C MET A 150 5.60 9.71 -10.53
N PRO A 151 6.46 10.34 -11.36
CA PRO A 151 7.83 10.72 -10.96
C PRO A 151 7.90 11.78 -9.85
N SER A 152 6.88 12.64 -9.74
CA SER A 152 6.79 13.69 -8.71
C SER A 152 5.85 13.31 -7.56
N SER A 153 5.32 12.09 -7.57
CA SER A 153 4.38 11.62 -6.55
C SER A 153 5.12 10.92 -5.43
N PRO A 154 4.90 11.29 -4.15
CA PRO A 154 5.51 10.57 -3.03
C PRO A 154 4.94 9.15 -2.88
N VAL A 155 3.71 8.90 -3.36
CA VAL A 155 3.13 7.56 -3.44
C VAL A 155 3.06 7.08 -4.89
N GLN A 156 3.65 5.93 -5.16
CA GLN A 156 3.54 5.22 -6.43
C GLN A 156 2.20 4.48 -6.51
N LEU A 157 1.55 4.51 -7.67
CA LEU A 157 0.30 3.81 -7.92
C LEU A 157 0.49 2.62 -8.86
N GLY A 158 -0.15 1.51 -8.53
CA GLY A 158 -0.33 0.38 -9.43
C GLY A 158 -1.69 -0.30 -9.25
N LEU A 159 -2.07 -1.05 -10.29
CA LEU A 159 -3.27 -1.89 -10.32
C LEU A 159 -2.85 -3.35 -10.40
N TYR A 160 -3.58 -4.21 -9.73
CA TYR A 160 -3.37 -5.64 -9.82
C TYR A 160 -4.71 -6.38 -9.75
N ALA A 161 -4.91 -7.42 -10.55
CA ALA A 161 -6.13 -8.24 -10.43
C ALA A 161 -6.32 -8.73 -8.98
N ARG A 162 -7.53 -8.55 -8.43
CA ARG A 162 -7.85 -8.81 -7.01
C ARG A 162 -7.29 -10.13 -6.46
N ARG A 163 -7.54 -11.24 -7.15
CA ARG A 163 -7.06 -12.57 -6.73
C ARG A 163 -5.54 -12.67 -6.68
N ALA A 164 -4.84 -11.99 -7.58
CA ALA A 164 -3.39 -11.99 -7.62
C ALA A 164 -2.81 -11.11 -6.50
N LEU A 165 -3.41 -9.94 -6.24
CA LEU A 165 -3.00 -9.07 -5.13
C LEU A 165 -3.21 -9.74 -3.76
N ALA A 166 -4.38 -10.36 -3.54
CA ALA A 166 -4.66 -11.10 -2.31
C ALA A 166 -3.67 -12.25 -2.09
N LYS A 167 -3.31 -12.97 -3.15
CA LYS A 167 -2.26 -14.01 -3.11
C LYS A 167 -0.88 -13.44 -2.78
N ASP A 168 -0.52 -12.27 -3.32
CA ASP A 168 0.75 -11.61 -2.97
C ASP A 168 0.77 -11.20 -1.49
N ALA A 169 -0.36 -10.72 -0.98
CA ALA A 169 -0.55 -10.35 0.42
C ALA A 169 -0.62 -11.55 1.40
N GLY A 170 -0.94 -12.74 0.91
CA GLY A 170 -1.10 -13.93 1.76
C GLY A 170 -2.47 -14.05 2.42
N VAL A 171 -3.52 -13.49 1.81
CA VAL A 171 -4.90 -13.53 2.32
C VAL A 171 -5.86 -14.11 1.29
N ALA A 172 -7.05 -14.50 1.75
CA ALA A 172 -8.15 -14.86 0.85
C ALA A 172 -8.57 -13.63 0.02
N PRO A 173 -8.97 -13.81 -1.26
CA PRO A 173 -9.43 -12.70 -2.09
C PRO A 173 -10.81 -12.18 -1.69
N ASP A 174 -11.54 -12.93 -0.88
CA ASP A 174 -12.87 -12.59 -0.40
C ASP A 174 -12.83 -11.42 0.60
N GLY A 175 -13.88 -10.62 0.58
CA GLY A 175 -14.00 -9.39 1.35
C GLY A 175 -14.86 -8.38 0.61
N GLY A 176 -15.39 -7.40 1.33
CA GLY A 176 -16.28 -6.40 0.78
C GLY A 176 -16.57 -5.28 1.77
N GLY A 177 -17.46 -4.37 1.38
CA GLY A 177 -17.71 -3.13 2.11
C GLY A 177 -16.65 -2.08 1.81
N SER A 178 -16.44 -1.16 2.75
CA SER A 178 -15.50 -0.05 2.58
C SER A 178 -14.06 -0.55 2.43
N HIS A 179 -13.31 0.10 1.54
CA HIS A 179 -11.85 -0.06 1.45
C HIS A 179 -11.13 0.57 2.65
N ARG A 180 -11.79 1.46 3.40
CA ARG A 180 -11.22 2.16 4.56
C ARG A 180 -9.92 2.91 4.24
N ILE A 181 -9.90 3.54 3.08
CA ILE A 181 -8.77 4.30 2.55
C ILE A 181 -9.30 5.42 1.64
N ALA A 182 -8.72 6.60 1.78
CA ALA A 182 -8.91 7.73 0.86
C ALA A 182 -7.54 8.19 0.31
N ILE A 183 -7.54 8.59 -0.96
CA ILE A 183 -6.33 8.94 -1.71
C ILE A 183 -6.29 10.45 -1.91
N GLY A 184 -5.38 11.14 -1.22
CA GLY A 184 -5.24 12.59 -1.31
C GLY A 184 -4.49 12.99 -2.57
N SER A 185 -5.10 13.80 -3.42
CA SER A 185 -4.52 14.24 -4.69
C SER A 185 -4.93 15.67 -5.05
N PRO A 186 -4.05 16.46 -5.70
CA PRO A 186 -4.42 17.75 -6.28
C PRO A 186 -5.35 17.61 -7.49
N ALA A 187 -5.60 16.39 -7.98
CA ALA A 187 -6.57 16.12 -9.04
C ALA A 187 -8.03 16.34 -8.60
N GLY A 188 -8.27 16.49 -7.29
CA GLY A 188 -9.61 16.67 -6.72
C GLY A 188 -10.38 15.35 -6.62
N PRO A 189 -11.64 15.42 -6.16
CA PRO A 189 -12.38 14.24 -5.77
C PRO A 189 -12.91 13.43 -6.96
N PHE A 190 -12.78 12.11 -6.88
CA PHE A 190 -13.46 11.14 -7.75
C PHE A 190 -13.47 9.75 -7.11
N THR A 191 -14.28 8.84 -7.65
CA THR A 191 -14.22 7.42 -7.30
C THR A 191 -13.79 6.64 -8.53
N ASP A 192 -12.86 5.72 -8.37
CA ASP A 192 -12.43 4.85 -9.45
C ASP A 192 -13.43 3.69 -9.71
N PRO A 193 -13.27 2.93 -10.80
CA PRO A 193 -14.21 1.84 -11.14
C PRO A 193 -14.32 0.73 -10.08
N ASP A 194 -13.32 0.63 -9.19
CA ASP A 194 -13.24 -0.40 -8.16
C ASP A 194 -13.69 0.12 -6.78
N GLY A 195 -14.08 1.40 -6.68
CA GLY A 195 -14.65 1.99 -5.46
C GLY A 195 -13.64 2.77 -4.61
N PHE A 196 -12.40 2.98 -5.06
CA PHE A 196 -11.42 3.76 -4.31
C PHE A 196 -11.72 5.26 -4.41
N ALA A 197 -11.85 5.90 -3.25
CA ALA A 197 -12.12 7.33 -3.15
C ALA A 197 -10.83 8.14 -3.25
N TRP A 198 -10.83 9.09 -4.19
CA TRP A 198 -9.85 10.16 -4.30
C TRP A 198 -10.46 11.44 -3.74
N GLU A 199 -9.65 12.22 -3.03
CA GLU A 199 -10.04 13.46 -2.36
C GLU A 199 -9.04 14.56 -2.67
N ALA A 200 -9.43 15.82 -2.43
CA ALA A 200 -8.49 16.93 -2.48
C ALA A 200 -7.44 16.78 -1.36
N ALA A 201 -6.16 16.90 -1.72
CA ALA A 201 -5.02 16.79 -0.81
C ALA A 201 -4.93 17.92 0.22
#